data_AF-A0A356E3T2-F1
#
_entry.id   AF-A0A356E3T2-F1
#
_cell.length_a   1.000
_cell.length_b   1.000
_cell.length_c   1.000
_cell.angle_alpha   90.00
_cell.angle_beta   90.00
_cell.angle_gamma   90.00
#
_symmetry.space_group_name_H-M   'P 1'
#
loop_
_entity.id
_entity.type
_entity.pdbx_description
1 polymer ?
#
loop_
_entity_poly.entity_id
_entity_poly.type
_entity_poly.pdbx_seq_one_letter_code
_entity_poly.pdbx_strand_id
1 'polypeptide(L)'
;MRMRLPMEQFLGQLLENQSLRDIISQHFFKKTPSFFAMGYFSLHPDYYYPKGGVGSIPKALVQRLAEPGSEVRTKTEVVRVDASHKTLTDSDGRQYTYDKLIWCADLKSLYTNISFDGFAVKQTEAILREQKRILSSRGAESVFTLFPTVELSPEYFSNISEGLFFYTPSRNGLGELYRSELAVLLAGPLDHDGVYPWLKSFCRLNTYEISIPVLTDGSAAPSGRLV
;
A
#
# COMPACT_ATOMS: atom_id res chain seq x y z
N MET A 1 -2.67 -23.07 -13.49
CA MET A 1 -1.72 -21.95 -13.65
C MET A 1 -2.28 -20.99 -14.70
N ARG A 2 -3.34 -20.24 -14.39
CA ARG A 2 -4.01 -19.32 -15.32
C ARG A 2 -4.02 -17.93 -14.67
N MET A 3 -3.79 -16.86 -15.45
CA MET A 3 -3.80 -15.43 -15.03
C MET A 3 -2.52 -14.86 -14.37
N ARG A 4 -1.31 -15.29 -14.75
CA ARG A 4 -0.05 -14.67 -14.29
C ARG A 4 0.35 -13.39 -15.05
N LEU A 5 -0.31 -13.10 -16.17
CA LEU A 5 -0.03 -11.91 -16.95
C LEU A 5 -0.43 -10.63 -16.19
N PRO A 6 0.20 -9.48 -16.49
CA PRO A 6 -0.23 -8.17 -16.03
C PRO A 6 -1.72 -7.91 -16.29
N MET A 7 -2.39 -7.28 -15.33
CA MET A 7 -3.84 -6.99 -15.41
C MET A 7 -4.19 -6.16 -16.65
N GLU A 8 -3.34 -5.22 -17.03
CA GLU A 8 -3.52 -4.36 -18.21
C GLU A 8 -3.53 -5.19 -19.51
N GLN A 9 -2.68 -6.22 -19.58
CA GLN A 9 -2.63 -7.13 -20.72
C GLN A 9 -3.84 -8.06 -20.74
N PHE A 10 -4.28 -8.52 -19.57
CA PHE A 10 -5.45 -9.40 -19.45
C PHE A 10 -6.73 -8.69 -19.84
N LEU A 11 -6.94 -7.48 -19.35
CA LEU A 11 -8.05 -6.63 -19.79
C LEU A 11 -8.00 -6.36 -21.29
N GLY A 12 -6.81 -6.17 -21.87
CA GLY A 12 -6.62 -6.04 -23.32
C GLY A 12 -7.10 -7.24 -24.15
N GLN A 13 -7.17 -8.43 -23.56
CA GLN A 13 -7.69 -9.63 -24.24
C GLN A 13 -9.21 -9.78 -24.10
N LEU A 14 -9.83 -9.07 -23.14
CA LEU A 14 -11.25 -9.21 -22.82
C LEU A 14 -12.10 -8.02 -23.27
N LEU A 15 -11.51 -6.81 -23.30
CA LEU A 15 -12.21 -5.56 -23.54
C LEU A 15 -11.56 -4.80 -24.68
N GLU A 16 -12.34 -4.45 -25.70
CA GLU A 16 -11.86 -3.64 -26.81
C GLU A 16 -11.74 -2.15 -26.41
N ASN A 17 -12.70 -1.66 -25.61
CA ASN A 17 -12.79 -0.26 -25.19
C ASN A 17 -11.59 0.13 -24.32
N GLN A 18 -10.72 0.98 -24.87
CA GLN A 18 -9.48 1.42 -24.20
C GLN A 18 -9.78 2.19 -22.91
N SER A 19 -10.76 3.09 -22.93
CA SER A 19 -11.10 3.92 -21.78
C SER A 19 -11.63 3.07 -20.61
N LEU A 20 -12.46 2.07 -20.89
CA LEU A 20 -12.93 1.13 -19.87
C LEU A 20 -11.76 0.31 -19.29
N ARG A 21 -10.84 -0.15 -20.14
CA ARG A 21 -9.62 -0.83 -19.68
C ARG A 21 -8.80 0.06 -18.76
N ASP A 22 -8.58 1.31 -19.16
CA ASP A 22 -7.81 2.27 -18.38
C ASP A 22 -8.47 2.51 -17.02
N ILE A 23 -9.79 2.70 -16.96
CA ILE A 23 -10.55 2.92 -15.72
C ILE A 23 -10.41 1.72 -14.78
N ILE A 24 -10.55 0.49 -15.28
CA ILE A 24 -10.46 -0.71 -14.44
C ILE A 24 -9.00 -0.96 -14.01
N SER A 25 -8.04 -0.80 -14.91
CA SER A 25 -6.63 -1.08 -14.59
C SER A 25 -6.02 -0.10 -13.61
N GLN A 26 -6.51 1.14 -13.55
CA GLN A 26 -6.04 2.19 -12.65
C GLN A 26 -6.08 1.81 -11.17
N HIS A 27 -6.99 0.90 -10.79
CA HIS A 27 -7.12 0.44 -9.42
C HIS A 27 -5.95 -0.46 -8.96
N PHE A 28 -5.19 -1.00 -9.91
CA PHE A 28 -4.11 -1.92 -9.63
C PHE A 28 -2.77 -1.29 -9.95
N PHE A 29 -1.76 -1.60 -9.13
CA PHE A 29 -0.39 -1.23 -9.45
C PHE A 29 0.05 -1.84 -10.78
N LYS A 30 0.92 -1.13 -11.47
CA LYS A 30 1.48 -1.53 -12.75
C LYS A 30 2.05 -2.94 -12.68
N LYS A 31 1.68 -3.77 -13.65
CA LYS A 31 2.09 -5.19 -13.73
C LYS A 31 1.59 -6.06 -12.57
N THR A 32 0.57 -5.64 -11.83
CA THR A 32 -0.12 -6.52 -10.88
C THR A 32 -0.57 -7.78 -11.62
N PRO A 33 -0.24 -8.98 -11.12
CA PRO A 33 -0.68 -10.22 -11.74
C PRO A 33 -2.21 -10.31 -11.74
N SER A 34 -2.80 -10.72 -12.87
CA SER A 34 -4.25 -10.73 -13.05
C SER A 34 -4.99 -11.59 -12.03
N PHE A 35 -4.42 -12.72 -11.59
CA PHE A 35 -5.03 -13.54 -10.54
C PHE A 35 -5.22 -12.79 -9.22
N PHE A 36 -4.30 -11.87 -8.89
CA PHE A 36 -4.37 -11.06 -7.68
C PHE A 36 -5.47 -10.01 -7.81
N ALA A 37 -5.49 -9.30 -8.95
CA ALA A 37 -6.52 -8.32 -9.26
C ALA A 37 -7.94 -8.92 -9.28
N MET A 38 -8.11 -10.09 -9.89
CA MET A 38 -9.41 -10.78 -9.90
C MET A 38 -9.80 -11.30 -8.51
N GLY A 39 -8.83 -11.71 -7.70
CA GLY A 39 -9.05 -12.06 -6.31
C GLY A 39 -9.62 -10.90 -5.51
N TYR A 40 -9.08 -9.69 -5.69
CA TYR A 40 -9.62 -8.48 -5.07
C TYR A 40 -11.10 -8.27 -5.41
N PHE A 41 -11.50 -8.36 -6.69
CA PHE A 41 -12.91 -8.22 -7.07
C PHE A 41 -13.80 -9.33 -6.51
N SER A 42 -13.30 -10.57 -6.43
CA SER A 42 -14.08 -11.68 -5.85
C SER A 42 -14.34 -11.51 -4.35
N LEU A 43 -13.44 -10.84 -3.64
CA LEU A 43 -13.51 -10.60 -2.19
C LEU A 43 -14.16 -9.25 -1.85
N HIS A 44 -14.31 -8.35 -2.82
CA HIS A 44 -14.89 -7.03 -2.59
C HIS A 44 -16.29 -7.09 -1.94
N PRO A 45 -17.18 -8.05 -2.25
CA PRO A 45 -18.46 -8.18 -1.55
C PRO A 45 -18.31 -8.56 -0.06
N ASP A 46 -17.21 -9.21 0.31
CA ASP A 46 -16.91 -9.65 1.67
C ASP A 46 -16.07 -8.62 2.44
N TYR A 47 -16.26 -7.32 2.14
CA TYR A 47 -15.52 -6.25 2.81
C TYR A 47 -16.08 -5.98 4.21
N TYR A 48 -15.27 -6.27 5.24
CA TYR A 48 -15.61 -6.00 6.64
C TYR A 48 -14.84 -4.80 7.17
N TYR A 49 -15.56 -3.83 7.73
CA TYR A 49 -14.95 -2.72 8.46
C TYR A 49 -14.90 -3.05 9.96
N PRO A 50 -13.71 -3.08 10.59
CA PRO A 50 -13.62 -3.37 12.02
C PRO A 50 -14.20 -2.22 12.85
N LYS A 51 -14.98 -2.58 13.87
CA LYS A 51 -15.49 -1.61 14.85
C LYS A 51 -14.33 -0.85 15.50
N GLY A 52 -14.46 0.48 15.58
CA GLY A 52 -13.41 1.39 16.02
C GLY A 52 -12.32 1.67 14.97
N GLY A 53 -12.58 1.29 13.71
CA GLY A 53 -11.66 1.48 12.58
C GLY A 53 -10.49 0.50 12.54
N VAL A 54 -9.73 0.53 11.45
CA VAL A 54 -8.61 -0.42 11.21
C VAL A 54 -7.52 -0.37 12.29
N GLY A 55 -7.39 0.74 13.01
CA GLY A 55 -6.49 0.88 14.14
C GLY A 55 -6.89 0.07 15.38
N SER A 56 -8.10 -0.51 15.42
CA SER A 56 -8.52 -1.41 16.52
C SER A 56 -7.85 -2.78 16.43
N ILE A 57 -7.52 -3.25 15.23
CA ILE A 57 -6.85 -4.54 14.99
C ILE A 57 -5.49 -4.62 15.71
N PRO A 58 -4.52 -3.71 15.49
CA PRO A 58 -3.24 -3.79 16.20
C PRO A 58 -3.39 -3.59 17.71
N LYS A 59 -4.37 -2.79 18.18
CA LYS A 59 -4.65 -2.63 19.61
C LYS A 59 -5.12 -3.94 20.25
N ALA A 60 -6.06 -4.63 19.60
CA ALA A 60 -6.55 -5.93 20.05
C ALA A 60 -5.43 -6.98 20.04
N LEU A 61 -4.55 -6.97 19.04
CA LEU A 61 -3.39 -7.86 18.99
C LEU A 61 -2.44 -7.62 20.16
N VAL A 62 -2.12 -6.36 20.49
CA VAL A 62 -1.27 -6.02 21.65
C VAL A 62 -1.90 -6.53 22.95
N GLN A 63 -3.21 -6.35 23.13
CA GLN A 63 -3.92 -6.87 24.31
C GLN A 63 -3.84 -8.40 24.37
N ARG A 64 -4.07 -9.08 23.25
CA ARG A 64 -4.03 -10.55 23.17
C ARG A 64 -2.65 -11.14 23.42
N LEU A 65 -1.59 -10.42 23.03
CA LEU A 65 -0.19 -10.80 23.27
C LEU A 65 0.21 -10.66 24.74
N ALA A 66 -0.41 -9.74 25.48
CA ALA A 66 -0.16 -9.58 26.91
C ALA A 66 -0.64 -10.78 27.74
N GLU A 67 -1.71 -11.47 27.31
CA GLU A 67 -2.27 -12.65 28.01
C GLU A 67 -1.26 -13.79 28.24
N PRO A 68 -0.49 -14.25 27.23
CA PRO A 68 0.59 -15.23 27.43
C PRO A 68 1.88 -14.61 28.00
N GLY A 69 1.89 -13.32 28.37
CA GLY A 69 3.09 -12.63 28.86
C GLY A 69 4.08 -12.23 27.78
N SER A 70 3.64 -12.08 26.52
CA SER A 70 4.53 -11.56 25.46
C SER A 70 4.78 -10.07 25.67
N GLU A 71 6.00 -9.64 25.36
CA GLU A 71 6.39 -8.23 25.45
C GLU A 71 6.21 -7.51 24.11
N VAL A 72 5.60 -6.33 24.14
CA VAL A 72 5.54 -5.43 22.98
C VAL A 72 6.32 -4.17 23.31
N ARG A 73 7.42 -3.94 22.59
CA ARG A 73 8.25 -2.74 22.73
C ARG A 73 7.93 -1.76 21.61
N THR A 74 7.62 -0.53 21.96
CA THR A 74 7.39 0.57 21.00
C THR A 74 8.52 1.58 21.11
N LYS A 75 8.72 2.39 20.06
CA LYS A 75 9.87 3.32 19.97
C LYS A 75 11.21 2.58 20.11
N THR A 76 11.29 1.36 19.58
CA THR A 76 12.47 0.49 19.61
C THR A 76 12.81 0.13 18.18
N GLU A 77 13.47 1.06 17.49
CA GLU A 77 13.88 0.84 16.10
C GLU A 77 15.09 -0.08 16.06
N VAL A 78 15.01 -1.18 15.29
CA VAL A 78 16.13 -2.09 15.09
C VAL A 78 17.06 -1.55 14.01
N VAL A 79 18.27 -1.17 14.40
CA VAL A 79 19.27 -0.56 13.51
C VAL A 79 20.42 -1.50 13.14
N ARG A 80 20.55 -2.65 13.81
CA ARG A 80 21.50 -3.71 13.44
C ARG A 80 20.92 -5.09 13.68
N VAL A 81 21.17 -5.99 12.73
CA VAL A 81 20.79 -7.41 12.79
C VAL A 81 22.04 -8.26 12.65
N ASP A 82 22.50 -8.86 13.73
CA ASP A 82 23.58 -9.85 13.73
C ASP A 82 22.98 -11.26 13.69
N ALA A 83 22.78 -11.77 12.47
CA ALA A 83 22.08 -13.03 12.28
C ALA A 83 22.93 -14.26 12.63
N SER A 84 24.26 -14.15 12.64
CA SER A 84 25.15 -15.26 13.02
C SER A 84 25.20 -15.44 14.54
N HIS A 85 25.26 -14.34 15.29
CA HIS A 85 25.19 -14.32 16.76
C HIS A 85 23.76 -14.22 17.29
N LYS A 86 22.77 -14.21 16.41
CA LYS A 86 21.33 -14.09 16.71
C LYS A 86 21.00 -12.93 17.66
N THR A 87 21.51 -11.76 17.35
CA THR A 87 21.36 -10.56 18.18
C THR A 87 20.84 -9.39 17.36
N LEU A 88 19.91 -8.62 17.91
CA LEU A 88 19.45 -7.34 17.39
C LEU A 88 20.04 -6.20 18.23
N THR A 89 20.29 -5.05 17.61
CA THR A 89 20.62 -3.81 18.33
C THR A 89 19.62 -2.73 17.96
N ASP A 90 19.04 -2.08 18.97
CA ASP A 90 18.15 -0.93 18.76
C ASP A 90 18.91 0.39 18.63
N SER A 91 18.19 1.45 18.28
CA SER A 91 18.72 2.81 18.12
C SER A 91 19.29 3.42 19.42
N ASP A 92 18.93 2.87 20.59
CA ASP A 92 19.48 3.24 21.90
C ASP A 92 20.73 2.41 22.27
N GLY A 93 21.16 1.50 21.38
CA GLY A 93 22.31 0.62 21.59
C GLY A 93 22.03 -0.61 22.46
N ARG A 94 20.77 -0.87 22.84
CA ARG A 94 20.41 -2.08 23.60
C ARG A 94 20.41 -3.29 22.70
N GLN A 95 20.84 -4.41 23.25
CA GLN A 95 20.93 -5.68 22.53
C GLN A 95 19.87 -6.67 22.97
N TYR A 96 19.38 -7.44 22.00
CA TYR A 96 18.35 -8.46 22.20
C TYR A 96 18.79 -9.75 21.52
N THR A 97 18.88 -10.85 22.26
CA THR A 97 19.17 -12.16 21.70
C THR A 97 17.87 -12.89 21.32
N TYR A 98 17.92 -13.75 20.31
CA TYR A 98 16.76 -14.51 19.87
C TYR A 98 17.14 -15.93 19.43
N ASP A 99 16.19 -16.86 19.53
CA ASP A 99 16.35 -18.18 18.91
C ASP A 99 15.92 -18.20 17.45
N LYS A 100 14.82 -17.50 17.17
CA LYS A 100 14.20 -17.31 15.85
C LYS A 100 13.77 -15.86 15.69
N LEU A 101 14.06 -15.28 14.53
CA LEU A 101 13.63 -13.95 14.14
C LEU A 101 12.55 -14.05 13.08
N ILE A 102 11.41 -13.41 13.31
CA ILE A 102 10.39 -13.17 12.29
C ILE A 102 10.48 -11.68 11.93
N TRP A 103 10.97 -11.39 10.74
CA TRP A 103 11.10 -10.02 10.25
C TRP A 103 9.82 -9.58 9.54
N CYS A 104 9.05 -8.70 10.16
CA CYS A 104 7.81 -8.16 9.61
C CYS A 104 7.95 -6.71 9.12
N ALA A 105 9.15 -6.13 9.14
CA ALA A 105 9.42 -4.82 8.56
C ALA A 105 9.86 -4.95 7.09
N ASP A 106 10.12 -3.84 6.42
CA ASP A 106 10.51 -3.88 5.02
C ASP A 106 11.89 -4.55 4.83
N LEU A 107 12.08 -5.17 3.67
CA LEU A 107 13.31 -5.93 3.38
C LEU A 107 14.52 -5.02 3.14
N LYS A 108 14.32 -3.76 2.68
CA LYS A 108 15.46 -2.87 2.47
C LYS A 108 16.09 -2.47 3.80
N SER A 109 15.29 -2.24 4.84
CA SER A 109 15.76 -2.02 6.20
C SER A 109 16.52 -3.23 6.73
N LEU A 110 15.99 -4.46 6.57
CA LEU A 110 16.71 -5.68 6.97
C LEU A 110 18.08 -5.76 6.32
N TYR A 111 18.13 -5.64 5.00
CA TYR A 111 19.37 -5.81 4.24
C TYR A 111 20.32 -4.63 4.37
N THR A 112 19.85 -3.45 4.76
CA THR A 112 20.73 -2.31 5.13
C THR A 112 21.39 -2.54 6.48
N ASN A 113 20.66 -3.14 7.42
CA ASN A 113 21.08 -3.25 8.83
C ASN A 113 21.73 -4.60 9.19
N ILE A 114 21.83 -5.55 8.25
CA ILE A 114 22.39 -6.87 8.53
C ILE A 114 23.92 -6.84 8.64
N SER A 115 24.45 -7.52 9.67
CA SER A 115 25.87 -7.81 9.81
C SER A 115 26.24 -9.11 9.08
N PHE A 116 27.45 -9.13 8.52
CA PHE A 116 28.03 -10.30 7.85
C PHE A 116 29.05 -11.03 8.72
N ASP A 117 29.34 -10.50 9.90
CA ASP A 117 30.31 -11.07 10.83
C ASP A 117 29.88 -12.50 11.21
N GLY A 118 30.84 -13.43 11.31
CA GLY A 118 30.58 -14.81 11.74
C GLY A 118 29.99 -15.74 10.67
N PHE A 119 29.64 -15.26 9.47
CA PHE A 119 29.22 -16.12 8.37
C PHE A 119 30.42 -16.69 7.58
N ALA A 120 30.27 -17.92 7.07
CA ALA A 120 31.25 -18.49 6.15
C ALA A 120 31.19 -17.78 4.78
N VAL A 121 32.32 -17.73 4.06
CA VAL A 121 32.46 -17.00 2.78
C VAL A 121 31.31 -17.26 1.81
N LYS A 122 30.94 -18.52 1.58
CA LYS A 122 29.83 -18.89 0.67
C LYS A 122 28.47 -18.33 1.12
N GLN A 123 28.22 -18.26 2.43
CA GLN A 123 26.98 -17.71 2.98
C GLN A 123 26.98 -16.18 2.82
N THR A 124 28.08 -15.53 3.16
CA THR A 124 28.26 -14.09 2.97
C THR A 124 28.02 -13.67 1.52
N GLU A 125 28.60 -14.39 0.56
CA GLU A 125 28.38 -14.14 -0.87
C GLU A 125 26.89 -14.30 -1.27
N ALA A 126 26.20 -15.30 -0.74
CA ALA A 126 24.77 -15.49 -1.02
C ALA A 126 23.92 -14.35 -0.47
N ILE A 127 24.20 -13.90 0.77
CA ILE A 127 23.50 -12.77 1.39
C ILE A 127 23.79 -11.48 0.63
N LEU A 128 25.05 -11.23 0.24
CA LEU A 128 25.43 -10.05 -0.54
C LEU A 128 24.75 -10.00 -1.91
N ARG A 129 24.63 -11.14 -2.61
CA ARG A 129 23.88 -11.22 -3.87
C ARG A 129 22.42 -10.82 -3.68
N GLU A 130 21.80 -11.31 -2.60
CA GLU A 130 20.40 -11.02 -2.31
C GLU A 130 20.20 -9.58 -1.81
N GLN A 131 21.08 -9.06 -0.95
CA GLN A 131 21.13 -7.65 -0.55
C GLN A 131 21.19 -6.75 -1.77
N LYS A 132 22.12 -7.02 -2.71
CA LYS A 132 22.23 -6.25 -3.94
C LYS A 132 20.93 -6.29 -4.75
N ARG A 133 20.29 -7.46 -4.87
CA ARG A 133 19.02 -7.62 -5.60
C ARG A 133 17.89 -6.81 -4.96
N ILE A 134 17.76 -6.86 -3.64
CA ILE A 134 16.70 -6.14 -2.90
C ILE A 134 16.95 -4.64 -2.89
N LEU A 135 18.17 -4.19 -2.58
CA LEU A 135 18.47 -2.75 -2.49
C LEU A 135 18.38 -2.05 -3.85
N SER A 136 18.75 -2.73 -4.95
CA SER A 136 18.60 -2.21 -6.31
C SER A 136 17.17 -2.27 -6.86
N SER A 137 16.26 -2.98 -6.20
CA SER A 137 14.86 -3.01 -6.60
C SER A 137 14.18 -1.65 -6.34
N ARG A 138 13.19 -1.31 -7.18
CA ARG A 138 12.33 -0.13 -6.98
C ARG A 138 11.03 -0.57 -6.32
N GLY A 139 10.54 0.21 -5.36
CA GLY A 139 9.20 0.01 -4.80
C GLY A 139 8.12 0.13 -5.88
N ALA A 140 6.93 -0.37 -5.56
CA ALA A 140 5.75 -0.16 -6.38
C ALA A 140 5.35 1.32 -6.40
N GLU A 141 4.26 1.63 -7.10
CA GLU A 141 3.67 2.97 -7.06
C GLU A 141 3.20 3.34 -5.65
N SER A 142 2.97 4.64 -5.43
CA SER A 142 2.45 5.18 -4.18
C SER A 142 1.01 5.66 -4.38
N VAL A 143 0.25 5.71 -3.29
CA VAL A 143 -1.11 6.25 -3.26
C VAL A 143 -1.07 7.60 -2.54
N PHE A 144 -1.82 8.57 -3.06
CA PHE A 144 -2.05 9.84 -2.39
C PHE A 144 -3.45 9.82 -1.77
N THR A 145 -3.53 9.96 -0.44
CA THR A 145 -4.78 9.89 0.31
C THR A 145 -5.12 11.25 0.91
N LEU A 146 -6.36 11.68 0.74
CA LEU A 146 -6.93 12.87 1.36
C LEU A 146 -7.97 12.46 2.41
N PHE A 147 -7.96 13.15 3.54
CA PHE A 147 -8.95 13.00 4.61
C PHE A 147 -9.72 14.33 4.76
N PRO A 148 -10.61 14.66 3.79
CA PRO A 148 -11.43 15.85 3.90
C PRO A 148 -12.49 15.67 4.99
N THR A 149 -12.89 16.78 5.61
CA THR A 149 -14.13 16.83 6.39
C THR A 149 -15.14 17.70 5.65
N VAL A 150 -16.43 17.36 5.76
CA VAL A 150 -17.51 18.04 5.05
C VAL A 150 -18.69 18.29 5.99
N GLU A 151 -19.38 19.41 5.78
CA GLU A 151 -20.55 19.82 6.57
C GLU A 151 -21.86 19.19 6.06
N LEU A 152 -21.84 17.87 5.84
CA LEU A 152 -23.01 17.09 5.38
C LEU A 152 -23.27 15.95 6.36
N SER A 153 -24.53 15.52 6.50
CA SER A 153 -24.89 14.42 7.38
C SER A 153 -24.49 13.05 6.79
N PRO A 154 -24.25 12.03 7.62
CA PRO A 154 -24.09 10.65 7.13
C PRO A 154 -25.26 10.19 6.24
N GLU A 155 -26.50 10.62 6.56
CA GLU A 155 -27.70 10.29 5.79
C GLU A 155 -27.64 10.77 4.33
N TYR A 156 -26.99 11.92 4.07
CA TYR A 156 -26.77 12.40 2.71
C TYR A 156 -25.95 11.37 1.90
N PHE A 157 -24.90 10.82 2.50
CA PHE A 157 -24.02 9.87 1.82
C PHE A 157 -24.61 8.47 1.73
N SER A 158 -25.38 8.02 2.72
CA SER A 158 -26.05 6.70 2.67
C SER A 158 -27.07 6.60 1.53
N ASN A 159 -27.61 7.74 1.08
CA ASN A 159 -28.48 7.79 -0.10
C ASN A 159 -27.72 7.69 -1.43
N ILE A 160 -26.39 7.79 -1.41
CA ILE A 160 -25.51 7.76 -2.59
C ILE A 160 -24.75 6.44 -2.68
N SER A 161 -24.21 5.95 -1.55
CA SER A 161 -23.39 4.74 -1.51
C SER A 161 -23.40 4.04 -0.15
N GLU A 162 -22.81 2.84 -0.12
CA GLU A 162 -22.66 2.02 1.10
C GLU A 162 -21.34 2.30 1.86
N GLY A 163 -20.62 3.37 1.51
CA GLY A 163 -19.45 3.85 2.26
C GLY A 163 -18.08 3.41 1.75
N LEU A 164 -17.96 2.43 0.85
CA LEU A 164 -16.73 2.20 0.08
C LEU A 164 -17.08 2.01 -1.39
N PHE A 165 -16.53 2.88 -2.25
CA PHE A 165 -16.85 2.84 -3.67
C PHE A 165 -15.76 3.51 -4.52
N PHE A 166 -15.81 3.22 -5.82
CA PHE A 166 -14.99 3.87 -6.83
C PHE A 166 -15.79 4.96 -7.53
N TYR A 167 -15.18 6.12 -7.69
CA TYR A 167 -15.74 7.23 -8.46
C TYR A 167 -14.77 7.66 -9.55
N THR A 168 -15.24 7.59 -10.80
CA THR A 168 -14.50 8.07 -11.96
C THR A 168 -15.25 9.27 -12.56
N PRO A 169 -14.74 10.50 -12.43
CA PRO A 169 -15.43 11.70 -12.93
C PRO A 169 -15.60 11.71 -14.47
N SER A 170 -14.69 11.05 -15.19
CA SER A 170 -14.66 11.01 -16.65
C SER A 170 -14.58 9.58 -17.18
N ARG A 171 -15.40 9.25 -18.17
CA ARG A 171 -15.40 7.94 -18.83
C ARG A 171 -14.23 7.72 -19.78
N ASN A 172 -13.34 8.70 -19.94
CA ASN A 172 -12.21 8.60 -20.86
C ASN A 172 -11.04 7.78 -20.27
N GLY A 173 -10.94 7.67 -18.95
CA GLY A 173 -9.80 7.07 -18.26
C GLY A 173 -8.50 7.89 -18.41
N LEU A 174 -7.41 7.42 -17.80
CA LEU A 174 -6.12 8.12 -17.85
C LEU A 174 -5.43 8.04 -19.22
N GLY A 175 -5.62 6.96 -19.99
CA GLY A 175 -5.06 6.86 -21.34
C GLY A 175 -3.57 7.19 -21.44
N GLU A 176 -3.23 8.05 -22.40
CA GLU A 176 -1.86 8.50 -22.66
C GLU A 176 -1.32 9.47 -21.61
N LEU A 177 -2.20 10.13 -20.85
CA LEU A 177 -1.80 11.04 -19.76
C LEU A 177 -0.88 10.33 -18.75
N TYR A 178 -1.22 9.08 -18.38
CA TYR A 178 -0.44 8.27 -17.45
C TYR A 178 0.65 7.41 -18.14
N ARG A 179 0.70 7.41 -19.47
CA ARG A 179 1.68 6.66 -20.25
C ARG A 179 2.74 7.59 -20.84
N SER A 180 2.55 7.99 -22.09
CA SER A 180 3.54 8.76 -22.84
C SER A 180 3.72 10.17 -22.28
N GLU A 181 2.64 10.84 -21.87
CA GLU A 181 2.72 12.20 -21.33
C GLU A 181 3.45 12.23 -19.98
N LEU A 182 3.14 11.28 -19.08
CA LEU A 182 3.87 11.13 -17.83
C LEU A 182 5.34 10.79 -18.07
N ALA A 183 5.65 9.93 -19.05
CA ALA A 183 7.04 9.60 -19.38
C ALA A 183 7.82 10.83 -19.87
N VAL A 184 7.19 11.69 -20.67
CA VAL A 184 7.78 12.96 -21.13
C VAL A 184 7.98 13.92 -19.94
N LEU A 185 6.98 14.06 -19.07
CA LEU A 185 7.07 14.90 -17.87
C LEU A 185 8.23 14.47 -16.96
N LEU A 186 8.37 13.17 -16.72
CA LEU A 186 9.43 12.61 -15.87
C LEU A 186 10.83 12.66 -16.50
N ALA A 187 10.94 12.85 -17.82
CA ALA A 187 12.21 13.00 -18.51
C ALA A 187 12.74 14.45 -18.45
N GLY A 188 11.88 15.42 -18.15
CA GLY A 188 12.22 16.84 -18.02
C GLY A 188 12.40 17.30 -16.57
N PRO A 189 12.73 18.59 -16.35
CA PRO A 189 12.67 19.20 -15.04
C PRO A 189 11.21 19.21 -14.53
N LEU A 190 11.02 18.80 -13.27
CA LEU A 190 9.72 18.81 -12.61
C LEU A 190 9.45 20.18 -12.00
N ASP A 191 9.02 21.14 -12.83
CA ASP A 191 8.60 22.46 -12.40
C ASP A 191 7.08 22.57 -12.23
N HIS A 192 6.65 23.66 -11.61
CA HIS A 192 5.24 23.91 -11.35
C HIS A 192 4.42 23.98 -12.65
N ASP A 193 4.96 24.61 -13.70
CA ASP A 193 4.22 24.90 -14.93
C ASP A 193 4.00 23.64 -15.79
N GLY A 194 4.89 22.65 -15.71
CA GLY A 194 4.67 21.33 -16.32
C GLY A 194 3.83 20.40 -15.44
N VAL A 195 4.13 20.33 -14.13
CA VAL A 195 3.49 19.36 -13.23
C VAL A 195 2.04 19.73 -12.92
N TYR A 196 1.74 21.01 -12.71
CA TYR A 196 0.41 21.42 -12.24
C TYR A 196 -0.70 21.21 -13.28
N PRO A 197 -0.52 21.54 -14.58
CA PRO A 197 -1.50 21.21 -15.61
C PRO A 197 -1.70 19.70 -15.80
N TRP A 198 -0.60 18.93 -15.74
CA TRP A 198 -0.67 17.47 -15.80
C TRP A 198 -1.48 16.92 -14.61
N LEU A 199 -1.21 17.40 -13.39
CA LEU A 199 -1.91 16.98 -12.17
C LEU A 199 -3.41 17.33 -12.21
N LYS A 200 -3.77 18.51 -12.73
CA LYS A 200 -5.18 18.87 -12.95
C LYS A 200 -5.88 17.89 -13.90
N SER A 201 -5.21 17.54 -15.00
CA SER A 201 -5.74 16.56 -15.95
C SER A 201 -5.83 15.17 -15.34
N PHE A 202 -4.84 14.79 -14.52
CA PHE A 202 -4.80 13.53 -13.81
C PHE A 202 -5.99 13.42 -12.88
N CYS A 203 -6.23 14.39 -12.00
CA CYS A 203 -7.38 14.41 -11.11
C CYS A 203 -8.73 14.29 -11.86
N ARG A 204 -8.87 14.95 -13.01
CA ARG A 204 -10.12 14.87 -13.79
C ARG A 204 -10.37 13.49 -14.42
N LEU A 205 -9.31 12.77 -14.76
CA LEU A 205 -9.38 11.50 -15.49
C LEU A 205 -9.19 10.27 -14.59
N ASN A 206 -8.67 10.48 -13.38
CA ASN A 206 -8.37 9.41 -12.44
C ASN A 206 -9.64 8.80 -11.83
N THR A 207 -9.51 7.57 -11.37
CA THR A 207 -10.50 6.91 -10.52
C THR A 207 -10.12 7.07 -9.06
N TYR A 208 -11.09 7.47 -8.25
CA TYR A 208 -10.93 7.67 -6.82
C TYR A 208 -11.56 6.51 -6.06
N GLU A 209 -10.80 5.88 -5.17
CA GLU A 209 -11.36 5.06 -4.11
C GLU A 209 -11.79 5.97 -2.96
N ILE A 210 -13.08 5.96 -2.63
CA ILE A 210 -13.66 6.82 -1.60
C ILE A 210 -14.19 5.92 -0.49
N SER A 211 -13.72 6.18 0.73
CA SER A 211 -14.19 5.52 1.95
C SER A 211 -14.84 6.55 2.88
N ILE A 212 -16.03 6.22 3.37
CA ILE A 212 -16.85 7.00 4.30
C ILE A 212 -17.16 6.11 5.52
N PRO A 213 -16.20 5.94 6.45
CA PRO A 213 -16.30 4.95 7.53
C PRO A 213 -17.52 5.13 8.45
N VAL A 214 -18.01 6.36 8.61
CA VAL A 214 -19.17 6.66 9.47
C VAL A 214 -20.46 5.95 9.03
N LEU A 215 -20.56 5.58 7.75
CA LEU A 215 -21.71 4.80 7.25
C LEU A 215 -21.71 3.36 7.76
N THR A 216 -20.53 2.83 8.13
CA THR A 216 -20.39 1.48 8.70
C THR A 216 -20.25 1.52 10.22
N ASP A 217 -19.56 2.53 10.76
CA ASP A 217 -19.35 2.73 12.18
C ASP A 217 -19.61 4.19 12.56
N GLY A 218 -20.77 4.46 13.16
CA GLY A 218 -21.17 5.81 13.57
C GLY A 218 -20.22 6.51 14.55
N SER A 219 -19.29 5.78 15.18
CA SER A 219 -18.24 6.38 16.01
C SER A 219 -17.06 6.94 15.23
N ALA A 220 -16.99 6.70 13.92
CA ALA A 220 -15.91 7.17 13.05
C ALA A 220 -15.98 8.66 12.73
N ALA A 221 -17.09 9.34 13.06
CA ALA A 221 -17.21 10.79 12.96
C ALA A 221 -17.95 11.38 14.19
N PRO A 222 -17.73 12.66 14.51
CA PRO A 222 -18.46 13.33 15.59
C PRO A 222 -19.97 13.35 15.35
N SER A 223 -20.75 13.29 16.44
CA SER A 223 -22.21 13.34 16.35
C SER A 223 -22.71 14.65 15.74
N GLY A 224 -23.34 14.56 14.56
CA GLY A 224 -24.40 15.47 14.16
C GLY A 224 -24.16 16.42 13.00
N ARG A 225 -22.94 16.64 12.47
CA ARG A 225 -22.75 17.60 11.34
C ARG A 225 -21.56 17.39 10.42
N LEU A 226 -20.60 16.53 10.77
CA LEU A 226 -19.34 16.42 10.03
C LEU A 226 -19.09 14.95 9.65
N VAL A 227 -18.80 14.72 8.38
CA VAL A 227 -18.25 13.48 7.81
C VAL A 227 -16.83 13.72 7.38
#